data_AF-A0A3C0QAV7-F1
#
_entry.id   AF-A0A3C0QAV7-F1
#
_cell.length_a   1.000
_cell.length_b   1.000
_cell.length_c   1.000
_cell.angle_alpha   90.00
_cell.angle_beta   90.00
_cell.angle_gamma   90.00
#
_symmetry.space_group_name_H-M   'P 1'
#
loop_
_entity.id
_entity.type
_entity.pdbx_description
1 polymer ?
#
loop_
_entity_poly.entity_id
_entity_poly.type
_entity_poly.pdbx_seq_one_letter_code
_entity_poly.pdbx_strand_id
1 'polypeptide(L)' 'MNDQINLADYEVGYNIPAAIGMDEADIQTPCLVLDLDALERNIKKMGQLAKDMDVRHRVHGKMHKSVDV' A
#
# COMPACT_ATOMS: atom_id res chain seq x y z
N MET A 1 -7.53 15.47 -9.26
CA MET A 1 -8.13 15.38 -7.91
C MET A 1 -8.13 13.92 -7.55
N ASN A 2 -7.59 13.53 -6.39
CA ASN A 2 -7.84 12.18 -5.87
C ASN A 2 -9.27 12.20 -5.35
N ASP A 3 -10.16 11.44 -6.01
CA ASP A 3 -11.46 11.16 -5.43
C ASP A 3 -11.20 10.30 -4.19
N GLN A 4 -11.57 10.82 -3.02
CA GLN A 4 -11.48 10.04 -1.79
C GLN A 4 -12.35 8.80 -1.95
N ILE A 5 -11.79 7.61 -1.73
CA ILE A 5 -12.51 6.35 -1.83
C ILE A 5 -13.64 6.35 -0.80
N ASN A 6 -14.89 6.27 -1.28
CA ASN A 6 -16.05 6.11 -0.41
C ASN A 6 -16.22 4.62 -0.05
N LEU A 7 -15.76 4.23 1.13
CA LEU A 7 -15.83 2.84 1.59
C LEU A 7 -17.27 2.32 1.78
N ALA A 8 -18.28 3.20 1.86
CA ALA A 8 -19.68 2.80 1.97
C ALA A 8 -20.22 2.11 0.71
N ASP A 9 -19.55 2.27 -0.43
CA ASP A 9 -19.95 1.66 -1.71
C ASP A 9 -19.45 0.20 -1.85
N TYR A 10 -18.75 -0.32 -0.84
CA TYR A 10 -18.09 -1.62 -0.87
C TYR A 10 -18.58 -2.55 0.26
N GLU A 11 -18.51 -3.86 -0.01
CA GLU A 11 -18.92 -4.93 0.88
C GLU A 11 -17.75 -5.90 1.12
N VAL A 12 -17.41 -6.08 2.41
CA VAL A 12 -16.32 -6.98 2.84
C VAL A 12 -16.65 -8.42 2.50
N GLY A 13 -15.73 -9.12 1.84
CA GLY A 13 -15.89 -10.51 1.40
C GLY A 13 -16.51 -10.68 0.01
N TYR A 14 -17.01 -9.59 -0.59
CA TYR A 14 -17.50 -9.61 -1.97
C TYR A 14 -16.60 -8.80 -2.91
N ASN A 15 -16.41 -7.50 -2.65
CA ASN A 15 -15.64 -6.61 -3.54
C ASN A 15 -14.49 -5.86 -2.85
N ILE A 16 -14.32 -6.01 -1.52
CA ILE A 16 -13.11 -5.64 -0.77
C ILE A 16 -12.80 -6.71 0.29
N PRO A 17 -11.54 -6.88 0.72
CA PRO A 17 -11.18 -7.94 1.66
C PRO A 17 -11.34 -7.57 3.15
N ALA A 18 -11.33 -6.27 3.48
CA ALA A 18 -11.36 -5.78 4.86
C ALA A 18 -11.83 -4.32 4.93
N ALA A 19 -12.20 -3.87 6.12
CA ALA A 19 -12.47 -2.47 6.43
C ALA A 19 -11.42 -1.91 7.40
N ILE A 20 -11.26 -0.59 7.42
CA ILE A 20 -10.34 0.09 8.34
C ILE A 20 -10.75 -0.21 9.79
N GLY A 21 -9.79 -0.67 10.61
CA GLY A 21 -10.00 -1.01 12.02
C GLY A 21 -10.40 -2.46 12.30
N MET A 22 -10.54 -3.30 11.26
CA MET A 22 -10.76 -4.74 11.40
C MET A 22 -9.49 -5.43 11.91
N ASP A 23 -9.65 -6.50 12.71
CA ASP A 23 -8.53 -7.34 13.15
C ASP A 23 -7.95 -8.14 11.97
N GLU A 24 -6.63 -8.39 11.98
CA GLU A 24 -5.96 -9.12 10.90
C GLU A 24 -6.54 -10.53 10.70
N ALA A 25 -6.97 -11.19 11.77
CA ALA A 25 -7.53 -12.54 11.71
C ALA A 25 -8.90 -12.61 10.99
N ASP A 26 -9.62 -11.49 10.92
CA ASP A 26 -10.96 -11.39 10.32
C ASP A 26 -10.91 -11.01 8.82
N ILE A 27 -9.73 -10.73 8.28
CA ILE A 27 -9.53 -10.34 6.88
C ILE A 27 -9.93 -11.48 5.93
N GLN A 28 -10.71 -11.15 4.91
CA GLN A 28 -11.17 -12.13 3.93
C GLN A 28 -10.05 -12.57 2.99
N THR A 29 -9.97 -13.88 2.77
CA THR A 29 -8.93 -14.52 1.95
C THR A 29 -9.52 -15.18 0.69
N PRO A 30 -8.77 -15.26 -0.43
CA PRO A 30 -7.42 -14.75 -0.62
C PRO A 30 -7.38 -13.24 -0.93
N CYS A 31 -6.40 -12.52 -0.39
CA CYS A 31 -6.17 -11.10 -0.69
C CYS A 31 -4.68 -10.74 -0.57
N LEU A 32 -4.33 -9.51 -0.95
CA LEU A 32 -2.98 -8.96 -0.78
C LEU A 32 -2.93 -8.10 0.49
N VAL A 33 -1.95 -8.36 1.35
CA VAL A 33 -1.69 -7.59 2.57
C VAL A 33 -0.33 -6.92 2.46
N LEU A 34 -0.24 -5.69 2.95
CA LEU A 34 1.01 -4.94 3.05
C LEU A 34 1.31 -4.70 4.53
N ASP A 35 2.45 -5.20 5.01
CA ASP A 35 3.03 -4.77 6.28
C ASP A 35 3.57 -3.33 6.09
N LEU A 36 2.87 -2.37 6.70
CA LEU A 36 3.17 -0.94 6.53
C LEU A 36 4.52 -0.57 7.14
N ASP A 37 4.89 -1.14 8.29
CA ASP A 37 6.18 -0.87 8.91
C ASP A 37 7.31 -1.39 8.02
N ALA A 38 7.16 -2.58 7.44
CA ALA A 38 8.14 -3.12 6.50
C ALA A 38 8.23 -2.31 5.21
N LEU A 39 7.08 -1.91 4.64
CA LEU A 39 7.02 -1.09 3.44
C LEU A 39 7.74 0.25 3.65
N GLU A 40 7.44 0.95 4.74
CA GLU A 40 8.07 2.24 5.05
C GLU A 40 9.57 2.11 5.27
N ARG A 41 10.03 1.07 6.00
CA ARG A 41 11.46 0.79 6.17
C ARG A 41 12.14 0.58 4.82
N ASN A 42 11.50 -0.15 3.91
CA ASN A 42 12.04 -0.41 2.58
C ASN A 42 12.17 0.87 1.74
N ILE A 43 11.13 1.73 1.77
CA ILE A 43 11.14 3.03 1.08
C ILE A 43 12.26 3.93 1.64
N LYS A 44 12.34 4.07 2.97
CA LYS A 44 13.38 4.86 3.64
C LYS A 44 14.78 4.36 3.29
N LYS A 45 14.99 3.04 3.31
CA LYS A 45 16.28 2.41 2.99
C LYS A 45 16.72 2.72 1.56
N MET A 46 15.87 2.49 0.57
CA MET A 46 16.23 2.73 -0.83
C MET A 46 16.39 4.23 -1.13
N GLY A 47 15.56 5.08 -0.53
CA GLY A 47 15.70 6.53 -0.63
C GLY A 47 17.04 7.03 -0.07
N GLN A 48 17.47 6.51 1.08
CA GLN A 48 18.77 6.86 1.65
C GLN A 48 19.92 6.38 0.77
N LEU A 49 19.86 5.13 0.29
CA LEU A 49 20.88 4.58 -0.61
C LEU A 49 21.07 5.44 -1.88
N ALA A 50 19.96 5.82 -2.52
CA ALA A 50 20.03 6.68 -3.72
C ALA A 50 20.62 8.07 -3.40
N LYS A 51 20.27 8.63 -2.24
CA LYS A 51 20.82 9.91 -1.77
C LYS A 51 22.33 9.82 -1.50
N ASP A 52 22.78 8.75 -0.85
CA ASP A 52 24.20 8.53 -0.54
C ASP A 52 25.05 8.35 -1.80
N MET A 53 24.46 7.80 -2.87
CA MET A 53 25.08 7.63 -4.18
C MET A 53 24.98 8.85 -5.09
N ASP A 54 24.35 9.94 -4.65
CA ASP A 54 24.06 11.15 -5.45
C ASP A 54 23.29 10.85 -6.76
N VAL A 55 22.31 9.95 -6.69
CA VAL A 55 21.45 9.59 -7.85
C VAL A 55 19.98 9.85 -7.56
N ARG A 56 19.22 10.13 -8.62
CA ARG A 56 17.75 10.30 -8.52
C ARG A 56 17.06 8.94 -8.42
N HIS A 57 16.16 8.79 -7.46
CA HIS A 57 15.29 7.62 -7.34
C HIS A 57 13.91 7.92 -7.94
N ARG A 58 13.55 7.25 -9.04
CA ARG A 58 12.20 7.30 -9.63
C ARG A 58 11.53 5.93 -9.49
N VAL A 59 10.73 5.77 -8.44
CA VAL A 59 9.95 4.56 -8.19
C VAL A 59 9.05 4.21 -9.38
N HIS A 60 8.96 2.92 -9.69
CA HIS A 60 8.28 2.44 -10.89
C HIS A 60 6.89 1.92 -10.56
N GLY A 61 5.87 2.77 -10.81
CA GLY A 61 4.47 2.47 -10.52
C GLY A 61 3.85 1.24 -11.17
N LYS A 62 4.52 0.58 -12.15
CA LYS A 62 4.01 -0.65 -12.76
C LYS A 62 3.93 -1.81 -11.77
N MET A 63 4.76 -1.75 -10.72
CA MET A 63 4.91 -2.83 -9.75
C MET A 63 3.67 -2.93 -8.84
N HIS A 64 3.23 -1.79 -8.29
CA HIS A 64 2.13 -1.74 -7.33
C HIS A 64 0.82 -1.23 -7.95
N LYS A 65 0.87 -0.46 -9.04
CA LYS A 65 -0.29 0.19 -9.68
C LYS A 65 -1.19 0.98 -8.72
N SER A 66 -0.63 1.38 -7.58
CA SER A 66 -1.29 2.21 -6.57
C SER A 66 -0.77 3.63 -6.68
N VAL A 67 -1.68 4.60 -6.54
CA VAL A 67 -1.35 6.03 -6.44
C VAL A 67 -0.88 6.37 -5.02
N ASP A 68 -1.37 5.64 -4.01
CA ASP A 68 -1.07 5.89 -2.59
C ASP A 68 0.30 5.36 -2.15
N VAL A 69 0.87 4.41 -2.91
CA VAL A 69 2.22 3.86 -2.73
C VAL A 69 3.22 4.61 -3.59
#